data_AF-A0A2W7K5L5-F1
#
_entry.id   AF-A0A2W7K5L5-F1
#
_cell.length_a   1.000
_cell.length_b   1.000
_cell.length_c   1.000
_cell.angle_alpha   90.00
_cell.angle_beta   90.00
_cell.angle_gamma   90.00
#
_symmetry.space_group_name_H-M   'P 1'
#
loop_
_entity.id
_entity.type
_entity.pdbx_description
1 polymer ?
#
loop_
_entity_poly.entity_id
_entity_poly.type
_entity_poly.pdbx_seq_one_letter_code
_entity_poly.pdbx_strand_id
1 'polypeptide(L)' 'MDIQIRGSQSPLGTCWQVCLGKHQVNFRSEEEARQFVATLQARLRAPHPLPTKQRLAS' A
#
# COMPACT_ATOMS: atom_id res chain seq x y z
N MET A 1 -0.87 -6.44 -10.11
CA MET A 1 -1.75 -5.68 -9.18
C MET A 1 -1.99 -4.31 -9.77
N ASP A 2 -3.24 -3.91 -9.97
CA ASP A 2 -3.59 -2.53 -10.33
C ASP A 2 -3.75 -1.73 -9.02
N ILE A 3 -2.92 -0.72 -8.82
CA ILE A 3 -2.99 0.19 -7.67
C ILE A 3 -3.40 1.54 -8.21
N GLN A 4 -4.56 2.04 -7.77
CA GLN A 4 -5.12 3.30 -8.24
C GLN A 4 -5.17 4.31 -7.11
N ILE A 5 -4.71 5.53 -7.37
CA ILE A 5 -4.89 6.66 -6.45
C ILE A 5 -6.03 7.51 -7.02
N ARG A 6 -7.07 7.76 -6.22
CA ARG A 6 -8.19 8.64 -6.56
C ARG A 6 -8.27 9.78 -5.57
N GLY A 7 -8.24 11.01 -6.07
CA GLY A 7 -8.62 12.18 -5.29
C GLY A 7 -10.15 12.21 -5.17
N SER A 8 -10.65 12.29 -3.94
CA SER A 8 -12.07 12.45 -3.63
C SER A 8 -12.26 13.75 -2.86
N GLN A 9 -13.08 14.65 -3.39
CA GLN A 9 -13.49 15.83 -2.64
C GLN A 9 -14.52 15.40 -1.60
N SER A 10 -14.16 15.49 -0.32
CA SER A 10 -15.07 15.23 0.78
C SER A 10 -15.57 16.55 1.37
N PRO A 11 -16.72 16.56 2.07
CA PRO A 11 -17.24 17.77 2.73
C PRO A 11 -16.27 18.39 3.76
N LEU A 12 -15.28 17.62 4.23
CA LEU A 12 -14.28 18.02 5.22
C LEU A 12 -12.93 18.40 4.60
N GLY A 13 -12.80 18.36 3.26
CA GLY A 13 -11.57 18.67 2.53
C GLY A 13 -11.19 17.62 1.48
N THR A 14 -10.05 17.83 0.82
CA THR A 14 -9.51 16.90 -0.17
C THR A 14 -9.08 15.61 0.52
N CYS A 15 -9.70 14.49 0.18
CA CYS A 15 -9.30 13.16 0.63
C CYS A 15 -8.68 12.38 -0.52
N TRP A 16 -7.77 11.48 -0.19
CA TRP A 16 -7.05 10.66 -1.15
C TRP A 16 -7.31 9.20 -0.88
N GLN A 17 -7.79 8.47 -1.87
CA GLN A 17 -8.13 7.07 -1.72
C GLN A 17 -7.19 6.21 -2.57
N VAL A 18 -6.55 5.24 -1.94
CA VAL A 18 -5.75 4.23 -2.61
C VAL A 18 -6.59 2.95 -2.73
N CYS A 19 -6.86 2.54 -3.96
CA CYS A 19 -7.54 1.29 -4.28
C CYS A 19 -6.52 0.23 -4.71
N LEU A 20 -6.52 -0.90 -4.01
CA LEU A 20 -5.75 -2.11 -4.33
C LEU A 20 -6.73 -3.28 -4.44
N GLY A 21 -7.25 -3.52 -5.65
CA GLY A 21 -8.29 -4.52 -5.87
C GLY A 21 -9.52 -4.26 -5.00
N LYS A 22 -9.75 -5.12 -3.99
CA LYS A 22 -10.87 -4.98 -3.02
C LYS A 22 -10.54 -4.12 -1.81
N HIS A 23 -9.27 -3.79 -1.58
CA HIS A 23 -8.86 -2.94 -0.46
C HIS A 23 -8.91 -1.48 -0.86
N GLN A 24 -9.49 -0.65 0.01
CA GLN A 24 -9.56 0.79 -0.15
C GLN A 24 -9.05 1.45 1.13
N VAL A 25 -8.05 2.31 0.99
CA VAL A 25 -7.46 3.04 2.13
C VAL A 25 -7.58 4.53 1.87
N ASN A 26 -8.15 5.25 2.84
CA ASN A 26 -8.34 6.69 2.76
C ASN A 26 -7.20 7.42 3.50
N PHE A 27 -6.70 8.47 2.87
CA PHE A 27 -5.62 9.34 3.32
C PHE A 27 -6.09 10.79 3.31
N ARG A 28 -5.46 11.61 4.15
CA ARG A 28 -5.74 13.04 4.24
C ARG A 28 -4.93 13.86 3.24
N SER A 29 -3.85 13.28 2.72
CA SER A 29 -2.91 13.94 1.79
C SER A 29 -2.48 13.04 0.64
N GLU A 30 -2.15 13.66 -0.49
CA GLU A 30 -1.67 12.97 -1.70
C GLU A 30 -0.32 12.29 -1.46
N GLU A 31 0.56 12.96 -0.72
CA GLU A 31 1.91 12.49 -0.40
C GLU A 31 1.87 11.19 0.41
N GLU A 32 1.02 11.13 1.44
CA GLU A 32 0.83 9.90 2.23
C GLU A 32 0.30 8.75 1.36
N ALA A 33 -0.69 9.03 0.50
CA ALA A 33 -1.22 8.03 -0.43
C ALA A 33 -0.13 7.51 -1.39
N ARG A 34 0.69 8.41 -1.94
CA ARG A 34 1.82 8.04 -2.81
C ARG A 34 2.90 7.25 -2.08
N GLN A 35 3.29 7.65 -0.86
CA GLN A 35 4.27 6.92 -0.05
C GLN A 35 3.77 5.51 0.30
N PHE A 36 2.47 5.37 0.61
CA PHE A 36 1.86 4.07 0.83
C PHE A 36 1.93 3.19 -0.42
N VAL A 37 1.57 3.72 -1.59
CA VAL A 37 1.68 2.99 -2.87
C VAL A 37 3.13 2.60 -3.17
N ALA A 38 4.09 3.52 -2.96
CA ALA A 38 5.51 3.26 -3.18
C ALA A 38 6.02 2.14 -2.27
N THR A 39 5.63 2.15 -0.99
CA THR A 39 5.94 1.07 -0.03
C THR A 39 5.32 -0.26 -0.48
N LEU A 40 4.08 -0.22 -0.96
CA LEU A 40 3.37 -1.41 -1.40
C LEU A 40 3.99 -2.01 -2.66
N GLN A 41 4.34 -1.16 -3.64
CA GLN A 41 5.07 -1.58 -4.84
C GLN A 41 6.46 -2.11 -4.48
N ALA A 42 7.19 -1.46 -3.56
CA ALA A 42 8.47 -1.93 -3.09
C ALA A 42 8.35 -3.32 -2.45
N ARG A 43 7.32 -3.56 -1.62
CA ARG A 43 7.04 -4.88 -1.03
C ARG A 43 6.64 -5.93 -2.07
N LEU A 44 5.84 -5.56 -3.06
CA LEU A 44 5.45 -6.49 -4.13
C LEU A 44 6.62 -6.85 -5.04
N ARG A 45 7.52 -5.90 -5.31
CA ARG A 45 8.69 -6.10 -6.17
C ARG A 45 9.88 -6.67 -5.43
N ALA A 46 9.93 -6.52 -4.11
CA ALA A 46 11.14 -6.91 -3.40
C ALA A 46 11.31 -8.43 -3.50
N PRO A 47 12.50 -8.89 -3.93
CA PRO A 47 12.85 -10.28 -3.97
C PRO A 47 13.18 -10.68 -2.53
N HIS A 48 12.16 -10.93 -1.72
CA HIS A 48 12.38 -11.49 -0.38
C HIS A 48 12.47 -13.01 -0.58
N PRO A 49 13.66 -13.63 -0.55
CA PRO A 49 13.71 -15.06 -0.33
C PRO A 49 12.97 -15.32 0.99
N LEU A 50 12.01 -16.24 0.96
CA LEU A 50 11.42 -16.74 2.21
C LEU A 50 12.59 -17.22 3.06
N PRO A 51 12.76 -16.75 4.32
CA PRO A 51 13.77 -17.33 5.18
C PRO A 51 13.44 -18.82 5.30
N THR A 52 14.31 -19.66 4.73
CA THR A 52 14.23 -21.11 4.86
C THR A 52 14.15 -21.38 6.35
N LYS A 53 13.02 -21.88 6.85
CA LYS A 53 12.88 -22.27 8.26
C LYS A 53 13.94 -23.34 8.54
N GLN A 54 15.13 -22.96 8.98
CA GLN A 54 15.99 -23.85 9.76
C GLN A 54 15.30 -24.00 11.10
N ARG A 55 14.36 -24.94 11.16
CA ARG A 55 13.86 -25.52 12.39
C ARG A 55 15.04 -26.28 13.02
N LEU A 56 15.87 -25.57 13.77
CA LEU A 56 16.66 -26.18 14.83
C LEU A 56 15.72 -26.35 16.02
N ALA A 57 15.04 -27.49 16.04
CA ALA A 57 14.54 -28.06 17.28
C ALA A 57 15.73 -28.77 17.93
N SER A 58 16.16 -28.25 19.09
CA SER A 58 17.09 -28.89 20.01
C SER A 58 16.32 -29.32 21.25
#